data_AF-A0A9D6I380-F1
#
_entry.id   AF-A0A9D6I380-F1
#
_cell.length_a   1.000
_cell.length_b   1.000
_cell.length_c   1.000
_cell.angle_alpha   90.00
_cell.angle_beta   90.00
_cell.angle_gamma   90.00
#
_symmetry.space_group_name_H-M   'P 1'
#
loop_
_entity.id
_entity.type
_entity.pdbx_description
1 polymer ?
#
loop_
_entity_poly.entity_id
_entity_poly.type
_entity_poly.pdbx_seq_one_letter_code
_entity_poly.pdbx_strand_id
1 'polypeptide(L)'
;MAIRMKRATTGPTRGLGSRTRGLRLALAALLPGLVLWAGCAGRGVARVEQGLGELRGELATLGRAQAELRDTQTGLRDAQAALAREMAEVREALQAADARAREGLREQERARTQALASLDAALGRIQEVEARLEAVRGSVVRLEATLDALRDELDRLEAIAPPPQPQTGPPPTTPPEQLYVRALDRYRAGEFGQAVLDFEEFVAKFRSHPLAGNAQYWIGEAFFLHRDFQQAVVEFRKALDLAPRGEKSPDVLLRLGQAYRALKRPERAREVWEQLLRDFPMSEAARRARVALREGRDPGADK
;
A
#
# COMPACT_ATOMS: atom_id res chain seq x y z
N MET A 1 27.18 -4.91 -59.55
CA MET A 1 26.45 -5.13 -60.82
C MET A 1 26.42 -3.79 -61.56
N ALA A 2 27.30 -3.65 -62.55
CA ALA A 2 27.47 -2.44 -63.35
C ALA A 2 26.52 -2.50 -64.56
N ILE A 3 25.79 -1.42 -64.86
CA ILE A 3 25.30 -1.19 -66.22
C ILE A 3 25.51 0.28 -66.61
N ARG A 4 26.38 0.41 -67.60
CA ARG A 4 26.81 1.53 -68.42
C ARG A 4 25.90 1.62 -69.65
N MET A 5 25.51 2.82 -70.09
CA MET A 5 25.26 3.23 -71.51
C MET A 5 24.86 4.72 -71.49
N LYS A 6 25.17 5.63 -72.43
CA LYS A 6 25.98 5.65 -73.66
C LYS A 6 26.18 7.14 -74.04
N ARG A 7 27.33 7.45 -74.66
CA ARG A 7 27.69 8.70 -75.39
C ARG A 7 26.77 8.88 -76.62
N ALA A 8 26.77 9.92 -77.46
CA ALA A 8 27.65 11.01 -77.93
C ALA A 8 26.71 12.02 -78.67
N THR A 9 27.07 13.24 -79.11
CA THR A 9 27.92 13.56 -80.27
C THR A 9 28.08 15.08 -80.45
N THR A 10 29.29 15.45 -80.88
CA THR A 10 29.86 16.71 -81.42
C THR A 10 29.26 17.13 -82.78
N GLY A 11 29.05 18.42 -83.09
CA GLY A 11 29.97 19.41 -83.73
C GLY A 11 29.27 20.08 -84.95
N PRO A 12 29.87 20.96 -85.81
CA PRO A 12 31.08 21.81 -85.70
C PRO A 12 31.01 23.24 -86.36
N THR A 13 32.00 24.10 -86.03
CA THR A 13 32.82 25.07 -86.84
C THR A 13 32.25 26.12 -87.84
N ARG A 14 32.80 27.36 -87.75
CA ARG A 14 33.50 28.22 -88.76
C ARG A 14 33.27 29.71 -88.41
N GLY A 15 34.21 30.66 -88.42
CA GLY A 15 35.52 30.77 -89.06
C GLY A 15 35.47 31.80 -90.21
N LEU A 16 36.36 32.80 -90.16
CA LEU A 16 36.67 33.89 -91.13
C LEU A 16 35.79 35.14 -91.02
N GLY A 17 36.30 36.38 -91.13
CA GLY A 17 37.60 36.87 -91.56
C GLY A 17 37.41 38.22 -92.27
N SER A 18 38.10 39.25 -91.78
CA SER A 18 38.55 40.49 -92.44
C SER A 18 37.90 40.96 -93.75
N ARG A 19 37.50 42.24 -93.82
CA ARG A 19 38.01 43.15 -94.87
C ARG A 19 37.77 44.63 -94.56
N THR A 20 38.87 45.35 -94.63
CA THR A 20 39.07 46.79 -94.53
C THR A 20 38.86 47.50 -95.88
N ARG A 21 38.56 48.81 -95.81
CA ARG A 21 38.90 49.93 -96.74
C ARG A 21 37.80 50.50 -97.65
N GLY A 22 37.72 51.84 -97.61
CA GLY A 22 37.12 52.75 -98.60
C GLY A 22 35.62 52.98 -98.35
N LEU A 23 35.09 54.18 -98.16
CA LEU A 23 35.36 55.40 -98.91
C LEU A 23 34.93 56.61 -98.05
N ARG A 24 35.80 57.63 -98.03
CA ARG A 24 35.56 58.96 -97.49
C ARG A 24 34.59 59.74 -98.40
N LEU A 25 34.00 60.80 -97.83
CA LEU A 25 33.43 62.01 -98.45
C LEU A 25 31.93 62.01 -98.81
N ALA A 26 31.13 62.54 -97.88
CA ALA A 26 30.04 63.51 -98.11
C ALA A 26 29.60 64.02 -96.71
N LEU A 27 30.43 64.81 -96.03
CA LEU A 27 30.34 66.28 -96.02
C LEU A 27 28.89 66.81 -95.94
N ALA A 28 28.47 67.04 -94.71
CA ALA A 28 27.95 68.33 -94.27
C ALA A 28 26.83 68.97 -95.10
N ALA A 29 25.62 68.42 -95.01
CA ALA A 29 24.39 69.19 -95.20
C ALA A 29 23.21 68.39 -94.63
N LEU A 30 22.86 68.58 -93.35
CA LEU A 30 21.53 68.28 -92.75
C LEU A 30 21.49 68.67 -91.25
N LEU A 31 22.14 69.78 -90.88
CA LEU A 31 22.23 70.27 -89.50
C LEU A 31 21.11 71.24 -89.01
N PRO A 32 19.92 71.32 -89.64
CA PRO A 32 18.73 71.73 -88.90
C PRO A 32 17.63 70.65 -88.79
N GLY A 33 17.77 69.51 -89.49
CA GLY A 33 16.79 68.40 -89.41
C GLY A 33 16.92 67.51 -88.17
N LEU A 34 18.09 67.53 -87.52
CA LEU A 34 18.38 66.64 -86.38
C LEU A 34 17.70 67.08 -85.06
N VAL A 35 17.35 68.37 -84.91
CA VAL A 35 16.79 68.89 -83.65
C VAL A 35 15.28 68.59 -83.54
N LEU A 36 14.56 68.47 -84.67
CA LEU A 36 13.14 68.04 -84.66
C LEU A 36 12.97 66.51 -84.63
N TRP A 37 13.97 65.72 -85.03
CA TRP A 37 14.01 64.28 -84.76
C TRP A 37 14.41 63.97 -83.32
N ALA A 38 15.29 64.76 -82.70
CA ALA A 38 15.68 64.63 -81.29
C ALA A 38 14.50 64.88 -80.32
N GLY A 39 13.56 65.77 -80.67
CA GLY A 39 12.35 66.03 -79.86
C GLY A 39 11.32 64.89 -79.85
N CYS A 40 11.18 64.14 -80.95
CA CYS A 40 10.32 62.95 -81.03
C CYS A 40 11.04 61.69 -80.49
N ALA A 41 12.35 61.58 -80.71
CA ALA A 41 13.17 60.52 -80.13
C ALA A 41 13.27 60.66 -78.60
N GLY A 42 13.37 61.88 -78.06
CA GLY A 42 13.41 62.13 -76.61
C GLY A 42 12.10 61.79 -75.90
N ARG A 43 10.94 62.05 -76.51
CA ARG A 43 9.63 61.63 -75.95
C ARG A 43 9.39 60.13 -76.05
N GLY A 44 9.90 59.48 -77.11
CA GLY A 44 9.88 58.03 -77.27
C GLY A 44 10.75 57.32 -76.23
N VAL A 45 11.98 57.82 -76.03
CA VAL A 45 12.92 57.30 -75.03
C VAL A 45 12.38 57.51 -73.61
N ALA A 46 11.87 58.70 -73.27
CA ALA A 46 11.27 58.95 -71.95
C ALA A 46 10.06 58.03 -71.66
N ARG A 47 9.24 57.72 -72.67
CA ARG A 47 8.10 56.80 -72.53
C ARG A 47 8.56 55.34 -72.33
N VAL A 48 9.64 54.94 -73.00
CA VAL A 48 10.27 53.62 -72.80
C VAL A 48 10.92 53.52 -71.42
N GLU A 49 11.60 54.57 -70.96
CA GLU A 49 12.20 54.62 -69.61
C GLU A 49 11.13 54.56 -68.51
N GLN A 50 10.00 55.25 -68.69
CA GLN A 50 8.88 55.19 -67.77
C GLN A 50 8.25 53.79 -67.72
N GLY A 51 8.00 53.17 -68.88
CA GLY A 51 7.48 51.78 -68.95
C GLY A 51 8.45 50.74 -68.38
N LEU A 52 9.77 50.92 -68.54
CA LEU A 52 10.78 50.07 -67.90
C LEU A 52 10.83 50.24 -66.38
N GLY A 53 10.54 51.44 -65.87
CA GLY A 53 10.40 51.71 -64.44
C GLY A 53 9.20 50.99 -63.82
N GLU A 54 8.04 51.05 -64.48
CA GLU A 54 6.81 50.36 -64.06
C GLU A 54 7.00 48.83 -64.05
N LEU A 55 7.55 48.26 -65.14
CA LEU A 55 7.85 46.82 -65.20
C LEU A 55 8.86 46.36 -64.15
N ARG A 56 9.88 47.19 -63.83
CA ARG A 56 10.81 46.90 -62.73
C ARG A 56 10.10 46.93 -61.37
N GLY A 57 9.16 47.85 -61.18
CA GLY A 57 8.32 47.92 -59.99
C GLY A 57 7.45 46.68 -59.81
N GLU A 58 6.77 46.24 -60.87
CA GLU A 58 5.95 45.02 -60.88
C GLU A 58 6.77 43.75 -60.67
N LEU A 59 7.96 43.64 -61.26
CA LEU A 59 8.88 42.53 -61.00
C LEU A 59 9.33 42.51 -59.53
N ALA A 60 9.54 43.68 -58.92
CA ALA A 60 9.90 43.79 -57.51
C ALA A 60 8.74 43.43 -56.57
N THR A 61 7.48 43.73 -56.92
CA THR A 61 6.31 43.32 -56.14
C THR A 61 6.03 41.83 -56.29
N LEU A 62 6.13 41.27 -57.50
CA LEU A 62 6.03 39.84 -57.75
C LEU A 62 7.12 39.04 -57.03
N GLY A 63 8.37 39.54 -57.02
CA GLY A 63 9.46 38.93 -56.28
C GLY A 63 9.21 38.88 -54.76
N ARG A 64 8.63 39.95 -54.20
CA ARG A 64 8.22 40.01 -52.79
C ARG A 64 7.08 39.04 -52.49
N ALA A 65 6.04 39.01 -53.31
CA ALA A 65 4.93 38.07 -53.16
C ALA A 65 5.39 36.60 -53.28
N GLN A 66 6.35 36.32 -54.17
CA GLN A 66 6.92 34.97 -54.30
C GLN A 66 7.78 34.57 -53.10
N ALA A 67 8.51 35.52 -52.49
CA ALA A 67 9.25 35.27 -51.25
C ALA A 67 8.29 34.97 -50.09
N GLU A 68 7.24 35.77 -49.92
CA GLU A 68 6.21 35.55 -48.89
C GLU A 68 5.50 34.19 -49.06
N LEU A 69 5.19 33.79 -50.31
CA LEU A 69 4.61 32.47 -50.58
C LEU A 69 5.57 31.31 -50.25
N ARG A 70 6.88 31.50 -50.43
CA ARG A 70 7.88 30.50 -50.05
C ARG A 70 7.99 30.40 -48.53
N ASP A 71 8.02 31.53 -47.83
CA ASP A 71 8.11 31.59 -46.38
C ASP A 71 6.89 30.96 -45.71
N THR A 72 5.69 31.22 -46.24
CA THR A 72 4.45 30.55 -45.79
C THR A 72 4.46 29.05 -46.09
N GLN A 73 4.97 28.61 -47.25
CA GLN A 73 5.13 27.19 -47.55
C GLN A 73 6.12 26.49 -46.63
N THR A 74 7.24 27.12 -46.28
CA THR A 74 8.19 26.58 -45.31
C THR A 74 7.56 26.50 -43.92
N GLY A 75 6.87 27.56 -43.48
CA GLY A 75 6.17 27.56 -42.20
C GLY A 75 5.09 26.47 -42.10
N LEU A 76 4.34 26.22 -43.17
CA LEU A 76 3.35 25.14 -43.21
C LEU A 76 4.00 23.75 -43.11
N ARG A 77 5.14 23.54 -43.79
CA ARG A 77 5.90 22.28 -43.70
C ARG A 77 6.44 22.05 -42.30
N ASP A 78 6.95 23.09 -41.65
CA ASP A 78 7.46 23.02 -40.29
C ASP A 78 6.33 22.73 -39.30
N ALA A 79 5.17 23.37 -39.46
CA ALA A 79 3.97 23.08 -38.67
C ALA A 79 3.47 21.63 -38.88
N GLN A 80 3.46 21.13 -40.12
CA GLN A 80 3.12 19.74 -40.41
C GLN A 80 4.10 18.75 -39.76
N ALA A 81 5.40 19.05 -39.79
CA ALA A 81 6.42 18.24 -39.14
C ALA A 81 6.29 18.26 -37.61
N ALA A 82 5.96 19.40 -37.02
CA ALA A 82 5.69 19.52 -35.58
C ALA A 82 4.47 18.67 -35.17
N LEU A 83 3.34 18.82 -35.87
CA LEU A 83 2.15 18.02 -35.62
C LEU A 83 2.41 16.52 -35.80
N ALA A 84 3.19 16.12 -36.79
CA ALA A 84 3.55 14.72 -36.99
C ALA A 84 4.37 14.15 -35.83
N ARG A 85 5.26 14.95 -35.23
CA ARG A 85 6.02 14.56 -34.02
C ARG A 85 5.11 14.41 -32.82
N GLU A 86 4.25 15.40 -32.55
CA GLU A 86 3.28 15.33 -31.45
C GLU A 86 2.35 14.11 -31.59
N MET A 87 1.85 13.85 -32.80
CA MET A 87 1.01 12.68 -33.07
C MET A 87 1.76 11.35 -32.87
N ALA A 88 3.07 11.31 -33.16
CA ALA A 88 3.89 10.13 -32.90
C ALA A 88 4.10 9.92 -31.39
N GLU A 89 4.39 10.98 -30.65
CA GLU A 89 4.54 10.94 -29.19
C GLU A 89 3.25 10.49 -28.49
N VAL A 90 2.09 11.03 -28.90
CA VAL A 90 0.78 10.63 -28.36
C VAL A 90 0.48 9.16 -28.66
N ARG A 91 0.81 8.67 -29.86
CA ARG A 91 0.62 7.25 -30.22
C ARG A 91 1.50 6.33 -29.38
N GLU A 92 2.76 6.70 -29.18
CA GLU A 92 3.68 5.94 -28.34
C GLU A 92 3.21 5.94 -26.88
N ALA A 93 2.79 7.09 -26.36
CA ALA A 93 2.22 7.20 -25.02
C ALA A 93 0.96 6.33 -24.85
N LEU A 94 0.08 6.30 -25.86
CA LEU A 94 -1.12 5.45 -25.85
C LEU A 94 -0.77 3.96 -25.87
N GLN A 95 0.20 3.54 -26.69
CA GLN A 95 0.67 2.15 -26.73
C GLN A 95 1.32 1.74 -25.41
N ALA A 96 2.11 2.62 -24.80
CA ALA A 96 2.70 2.39 -23.48
C ALA A 96 1.62 2.31 -22.39
N ALA A 97 0.60 3.16 -22.43
CA ALA A 97 -0.52 3.13 -21.49
C ALA A 97 -1.34 1.84 -21.62
N ASP A 98 -1.66 1.40 -22.85
CA ASP A 98 -2.36 0.14 -23.10
C ASP A 98 -1.53 -1.08 -22.64
N ALA A 99 -0.22 -1.08 -22.87
CA ALA A 99 0.67 -2.12 -22.36
C ALA A 99 0.66 -2.20 -20.82
N ARG A 100 0.78 -1.05 -20.14
CA ARG A 100 0.70 -0.96 -18.67
C ARG A 100 -0.66 -1.41 -18.14
N ALA A 101 -1.75 -1.03 -18.79
CA ALA A 101 -3.10 -1.44 -18.41
C ALA A 101 -3.28 -2.96 -18.51
N ARG A 102 -2.80 -3.58 -19.60
CA ARG A 102 -2.84 -5.04 -19.78
C ARG A 102 -1.96 -5.77 -18.78
N GLU A 103 -0.80 -5.24 -18.46
CA GLU A 103 0.07 -5.80 -17.44
C GLU A 103 -0.59 -5.75 -16.05
N GLY A 104 -1.15 -4.59 -15.67
CA GLY A 104 -1.89 -4.43 -14.42
C GLY A 104 -3.10 -5.37 -14.31
N LEU A 105 -3.86 -5.54 -15.40
CA LEU A 105 -4.97 -6.51 -15.44
C LEU A 105 -4.48 -7.95 -15.23
N ARG A 106 -3.38 -8.36 -15.87
CA ARG A 106 -2.80 -9.70 -15.67
C ARG A 106 -2.29 -9.90 -14.25
N GLU A 107 -1.68 -8.88 -13.66
CA GLU A 107 -1.23 -8.93 -12.27
C GLU A 107 -2.43 -9.07 -11.32
N GLN A 108 -3.49 -8.30 -11.55
CA GLN A 108 -4.73 -8.39 -10.77
C GLN A 108 -5.39 -9.76 -10.91
N GLU A 109 -5.44 -10.33 -12.13
CA GLU A 109 -5.95 -11.69 -12.36
C GLU A 109 -5.12 -12.73 -11.61
N ARG A 110 -3.79 -12.65 -11.68
CA ARG A 110 -2.89 -13.55 -10.93
C ARG A 110 -3.10 -13.43 -9.42
N ALA A 111 -3.16 -12.21 -8.89
CA ALA A 111 -3.42 -11.97 -7.48
C ALA A 111 -4.79 -12.53 -7.06
N ARG A 112 -5.81 -12.35 -7.90
CA ARG A 112 -7.15 -12.92 -7.68
C ARG A 112 -7.13 -14.44 -7.67
N THR A 113 -6.48 -15.08 -8.64
CA THR A 113 -6.36 -16.54 -8.69
C THR A 113 -5.60 -17.09 -7.48
N GLN A 114 -4.51 -16.43 -7.07
CA GLN A 114 -3.77 -16.79 -5.87
C GLN A 114 -4.62 -16.63 -4.59
N ALA A 115 -5.40 -15.56 -4.50
CA ALA A 115 -6.32 -15.35 -3.38
C ALA A 115 -7.39 -16.44 -3.32
N LEU A 116 -7.99 -16.81 -4.45
CA LEU A 116 -8.95 -17.92 -4.53
C LEU A 116 -8.31 -19.25 -4.12
N ALA A 117 -7.11 -19.57 -4.60
CA ALA A 117 -6.39 -20.77 -4.19
C ALA A 117 -6.05 -20.79 -2.68
N SER A 118 -5.72 -19.62 -2.11
CA SER A 118 -5.47 -19.49 -0.66
C SER A 118 -6.74 -19.69 0.18
N LEU A 119 -7.90 -19.28 -0.36
CA LEU A 119 -9.21 -19.50 0.25
C LEU A 119 -9.56 -20.99 0.26
N ASP A 120 -9.36 -21.68 -0.86
CA ASP A 120 -9.57 -23.13 -0.95
C ASP A 120 -8.66 -23.90 0.03
N ALA A 121 -7.39 -23.51 0.13
CA ALA A 121 -6.47 -24.09 1.12
C ALA A 121 -6.89 -23.79 2.57
N ALA A 122 -7.48 -22.63 2.84
CA ALA A 122 -8.02 -22.31 4.17
C ALA A 122 -9.25 -23.16 4.51
N LEU A 123 -10.16 -23.36 3.55
CA LEU A 123 -11.32 -24.23 3.71
C LEU A 123 -10.90 -25.68 3.97
N GLY A 124 -9.88 -26.19 3.26
CA GLY A 124 -9.33 -27.53 3.53
C GLY A 124 -8.77 -27.66 4.95
N ARG A 125 -8.06 -26.64 5.46
CA ARG A 125 -7.57 -26.63 6.85
C ARG A 125 -8.71 -26.61 7.87
N ILE A 126 -9.80 -25.89 7.59
CA ILE A 126 -10.97 -25.86 8.47
C ILE A 126 -11.61 -27.25 8.54
N GLN A 127 -11.83 -27.90 7.38
CA GLN A 127 -12.37 -29.26 7.33
C GLN A 127 -11.48 -30.26 8.08
N GLU A 128 -10.15 -30.12 7.98
CA GLU A 128 -9.23 -30.94 8.75
C GLU A 128 -9.35 -30.71 10.27
N VAL A 129 -9.45 -29.44 10.70
CA VAL A 129 -9.67 -29.12 12.11
C VAL A 129 -11.00 -29.68 12.61
N GLU A 130 -12.07 -29.60 11.83
CA GLU A 130 -13.36 -30.19 12.15
C GLU A 130 -13.26 -31.72 12.29
N ALA A 131 -12.60 -32.40 11.35
CA ALA A 131 -12.38 -33.85 11.44
C ALA A 131 -11.56 -34.23 12.69
N ARG A 132 -10.52 -33.47 13.02
CA ARG A 132 -9.74 -33.67 14.25
C ARG A 132 -10.58 -33.40 15.50
N LEU A 133 -11.44 -32.38 15.48
CA LEU A 133 -12.33 -32.07 16.59
C LEU A 133 -13.31 -33.20 16.85
N GLU A 134 -13.90 -33.78 15.79
CA GLU A 134 -14.78 -34.95 15.92
C GLU A 134 -14.02 -36.19 16.42
N ALA A 135 -12.79 -36.41 15.96
CA ALA A 135 -11.94 -37.48 16.48
C ALA A 135 -11.64 -37.31 17.98
N VAL A 136 -11.34 -36.08 18.42
CA VAL A 136 -11.13 -35.73 19.83
C VAL A 136 -12.41 -35.91 20.63
N ARG A 137 -13.56 -35.42 20.15
CA ARG A 137 -14.87 -35.63 20.79
C ARG A 137 -15.15 -37.12 20.99
N GLY A 138 -14.94 -37.93 19.96
CA GLY A 138 -15.08 -39.38 20.06
C GLY A 138 -14.11 -40.02 21.06
N SER A 139 -12.89 -39.48 21.22
CA SER A 139 -11.95 -39.95 22.24
C SER A 139 -12.39 -39.61 23.67
N VAL A 140 -12.97 -38.43 23.87
CA VAL A 140 -13.53 -38.01 25.17
C VAL A 140 -14.67 -38.94 25.58
N VAL A 141 -15.63 -39.21 24.69
CA VAL A 141 -16.74 -40.13 24.96
C VAL A 141 -16.24 -41.54 25.35
N ARG A 142 -15.21 -42.05 24.67
CA ARG A 142 -14.61 -43.35 25.03
C ARG A 142 -13.93 -43.31 26.39
N LEU A 143 -13.27 -42.21 26.71
CA LEU A 143 -12.59 -42.04 27.99
C LEU A 143 -13.60 -41.94 29.14
N GLU A 144 -14.69 -41.19 28.94
CA GLU A 144 -15.82 -41.10 29.87
C GLU A 144 -16.42 -42.48 30.14
N ALA A 145 -16.74 -43.25 29.08
CA ALA A 145 -17.25 -44.61 29.25
C ALA A 145 -16.27 -45.54 30.00
N THR A 146 -14.95 -45.36 29.80
CA THR A 146 -13.93 -46.13 30.52
C THR A 146 -13.86 -45.72 32.00
N LEU A 147 -13.99 -44.42 32.30
CA LEU A 147 -14.04 -43.91 33.66
C LEU A 147 -15.27 -44.42 34.41
N ASP A 148 -16.44 -44.43 33.76
CA ASP A 148 -17.67 -44.97 34.33
C ASP A 148 -17.53 -46.47 34.63
N ALA A 149 -16.97 -47.25 33.70
CA ALA A 149 -16.72 -48.68 33.91
C ALA A 149 -15.74 -48.96 35.07
N LEU A 150 -14.67 -48.16 35.17
CA LEU A 150 -13.72 -48.25 36.29
C LEU A 150 -14.37 -47.87 37.63
N ARG A 151 -15.29 -46.91 37.62
CA ARG A 151 -16.01 -46.49 38.81
C ARG A 151 -16.98 -47.56 39.30
N ASP A 152 -17.75 -48.17 38.39
CA ASP A 152 -18.60 -49.31 38.69
C ASP A 152 -17.80 -50.49 39.28
N GLU A 153 -16.61 -50.76 38.72
CA GLU A 153 -15.74 -51.82 39.23
C GLU A 153 -15.17 -51.48 40.61
N LEU A 154 -14.82 -50.22 40.87
CA LEU A 154 -14.40 -49.77 42.18
C LEU A 154 -15.52 -49.95 43.21
N ASP A 155 -16.75 -49.55 42.89
CA ASP A 155 -17.92 -49.70 43.76
C ASP A 155 -18.20 -51.18 44.09
N ARG A 156 -18.00 -52.10 43.13
CA ARG A 156 -18.10 -53.56 43.36
C ARG A 156 -17.02 -54.07 44.30
N LEU A 157 -15.78 -53.64 44.12
CA LEU A 157 -14.67 -54.05 44.98
C LEU A 157 -14.84 -53.48 46.40
N GLU A 158 -15.35 -52.27 46.53
CA GLU A 158 -15.65 -51.63 47.82
C GLU A 158 -16.83 -52.32 48.54
N ALA A 159 -17.83 -52.83 47.79
CA ALA A 159 -18.93 -53.62 48.37
C ALA A 159 -18.50 -55.01 48.90
N ILE A 160 -17.37 -55.55 48.42
CA ILE A 160 -16.78 -56.81 48.92
C ILE A 160 -15.87 -56.54 50.11
N ALA A 161 -15.36 -55.31 50.26
CA ALA A 161 -14.56 -54.91 51.40
C ALA A 161 -15.43 -54.84 52.67
N PRO A 162 -14.93 -55.29 53.84
CA PRO A 162 -15.61 -55.06 55.10
C PRO A 162 -15.83 -53.56 55.29
N PRO A 163 -16.97 -53.12 55.87
CA PRO A 163 -17.34 -51.72 55.94
C PRO A 163 -16.18 -50.91 56.53
N PRO A 164 -15.81 -49.77 55.92
CA PRO A 164 -14.76 -48.94 56.45
C PRO A 164 -15.14 -48.58 57.88
N GLN A 165 -14.30 -49.00 58.82
CA GLN A 165 -14.40 -48.52 60.19
C GLN A 165 -14.42 -47.00 60.12
N PRO A 166 -15.34 -46.32 60.85
CA PRO A 166 -15.52 -44.89 60.73
C PRO A 166 -14.18 -44.20 60.95
N GLN A 167 -13.62 -43.65 59.87
CA GLN A 167 -12.48 -42.75 59.97
C GLN A 167 -13.04 -41.43 60.51
N THR A 168 -13.05 -41.32 61.83
CA THR A 168 -13.30 -40.10 62.60
C THR A 168 -12.08 -39.17 62.50
N GLY A 169 -11.67 -38.87 61.27
CA GLY A 169 -10.68 -37.84 60.98
C GLY A 169 -11.39 -36.66 60.32
N PRO A 170 -11.17 -35.41 60.75
CA PRO A 170 -11.59 -34.26 59.96
C PRO A 170 -10.96 -34.38 58.55
N PRO A 171 -11.65 -33.92 57.48
CA PRO A 171 -11.09 -33.96 56.13
C PRO A 171 -9.69 -33.35 56.18
N PRO A 172 -8.68 -33.94 55.51
CA PRO A 172 -7.33 -33.40 55.52
C PRO A 172 -7.44 -31.94 55.10
N THR A 173 -7.21 -31.06 56.06
CA THR A 173 -7.29 -29.62 55.84
C THR A 173 -6.02 -29.29 55.09
N THR A 174 -6.05 -29.44 53.77
CA THR A 174 -4.93 -29.06 52.91
C THR A 174 -4.59 -27.62 53.28
N PRO A 175 -3.36 -27.34 53.76
CA PRO A 175 -2.96 -26.00 54.13
C PRO A 175 -3.26 -25.04 52.97
N PRO A 176 -3.81 -23.84 53.23
CA PRO A 176 -4.15 -22.87 52.19
C PRO A 176 -2.98 -22.67 51.20
N GLU A 177 -1.76 -22.60 51.71
CA GLU A 177 -0.54 -22.42 50.92
C GLU A 177 -0.32 -23.57 49.94
N GLN A 178 -0.57 -24.82 50.34
CA GLN A 178 -0.43 -25.98 49.45
C GLN A 178 -1.47 -25.97 48.33
N LEU A 179 -2.71 -25.58 48.65
CA LEU A 179 -3.77 -25.45 47.63
C LEU A 179 -3.43 -24.36 46.61
N TYR A 180 -2.92 -23.22 47.09
CA TYR A 180 -2.46 -22.13 46.23
C TYR A 180 -1.26 -22.54 45.34
N VAL A 181 -0.26 -23.23 45.91
CA VAL A 181 0.92 -23.70 45.18
C VAL A 181 0.52 -24.69 44.08
N ARG A 182 -0.37 -25.64 44.38
CA ARG A 182 -0.90 -26.59 43.39
C ARG A 182 -1.53 -25.87 42.20
N ALA A 183 -2.38 -24.89 42.48
CA ALA A 183 -3.04 -24.09 41.45
C ALA A 183 -2.03 -23.34 40.59
N LEU A 184 -1.00 -22.76 41.22
CA LEU A 184 0.06 -22.03 40.55
C LEU A 184 0.95 -22.91 39.68
N ASP A 185 1.24 -24.14 40.12
CA ASP A 185 2.04 -25.09 39.34
C ASP A 185 1.27 -25.55 38.09
N ARG A 186 -0.03 -25.81 38.20
CA ARG A 186 -0.90 -26.06 37.03
C ARG A 186 -0.95 -24.87 36.08
N TYR A 187 -1.04 -23.66 36.61
CA TYR A 187 -0.98 -22.45 35.79
C TYR A 187 0.34 -22.35 35.02
N ARG A 188 1.47 -22.62 35.69
CA ARG A 188 2.81 -22.62 35.08
C ARG A 188 2.99 -23.75 34.05
N ALA A 189 2.31 -24.88 34.24
CA ALA A 189 2.26 -25.98 33.27
C ALA A 189 1.39 -25.65 32.03
N GLY A 190 0.68 -24.51 32.02
CA GLY A 190 -0.23 -24.13 30.94
C GLY A 190 -1.61 -24.78 31.05
N GLU A 191 -1.90 -25.49 32.14
CA GLU A 191 -3.18 -26.14 32.42
C GLU A 191 -4.19 -25.12 32.97
N PHE A 192 -4.43 -24.04 32.24
CA PHE A 192 -5.19 -22.88 32.71
C PHE A 192 -6.60 -23.22 33.20
N GLY A 193 -7.30 -24.16 32.56
CA GLY A 193 -8.64 -24.58 32.99
C GLY A 193 -8.64 -25.21 34.39
N GLN A 194 -7.71 -26.15 34.64
CA GLN A 194 -7.57 -26.77 35.97
C GLN A 194 -7.02 -25.79 37.01
N ALA A 195 -6.12 -24.90 36.60
CA ALA A 195 -5.61 -23.85 37.47
C ALA A 195 -6.71 -22.89 37.93
N VAL A 196 -7.62 -22.49 37.04
CA VAL A 196 -8.78 -21.66 37.38
C VAL A 196 -9.65 -22.36 38.42
N LEU A 197 -9.99 -23.64 38.21
CA LEU A 197 -10.78 -24.41 39.17
C LEU A 197 -10.12 -24.48 40.56
N ASP A 198 -8.81 -24.72 40.62
CA ASP A 198 -8.08 -24.77 41.89
C ASP A 198 -8.00 -23.40 42.58
N PHE A 199 -7.80 -22.32 41.81
CA PHE A 199 -7.81 -20.97 42.38
C PHE A 199 -9.22 -20.55 42.85
N GLU A 200 -10.27 -20.93 42.13
CA GLU A 200 -11.66 -20.71 42.54
C GLU A 200 -11.97 -21.47 43.84
N GLU A 201 -11.53 -22.72 43.95
CA GLU A 201 -11.62 -23.51 45.19
C GLU A 201 -10.91 -22.79 46.34
N PHE A 202 -9.69 -22.29 46.09
CA PHE A 202 -8.93 -21.54 47.09
C PHE A 202 -9.65 -20.27 47.54
N VAL A 203 -10.15 -19.45 46.61
CA VAL A 203 -10.86 -18.19 46.93
C VAL A 203 -12.17 -18.47 47.65
N ALA A 204 -12.88 -19.55 47.28
CA ALA A 204 -14.12 -19.96 47.94
C ALA A 204 -13.89 -20.41 49.39
N LYS A 205 -12.86 -21.22 49.64
CA LYS A 205 -12.52 -21.73 50.97
C LYS A 205 -11.84 -20.70 51.87
N PHE A 206 -11.00 -19.85 51.28
CA PHE A 206 -10.06 -18.99 52.01
C PHE A 206 -10.16 -17.52 51.58
N ARG A 207 -11.39 -17.00 51.47
CA ARG A 207 -11.65 -15.63 50.97
C ARG A 207 -10.96 -14.51 51.73
N SER A 208 -10.74 -14.67 53.04
CA SER A 208 -10.05 -13.70 53.90
C SER A 208 -8.52 -13.89 53.95
N HIS A 209 -8.00 -14.91 53.28
CA HIS A 209 -6.57 -15.20 53.29
C HIS A 209 -5.78 -14.14 52.52
N PRO A 210 -4.55 -13.77 52.94
CA PRO A 210 -3.74 -12.79 52.23
C PRO A 210 -3.49 -13.11 50.75
N LEU A 211 -3.48 -14.40 50.40
CA LEU A 211 -3.32 -14.87 49.00
C LEU A 211 -4.63 -14.88 48.19
N ALA A 212 -5.80 -14.58 48.77
CA ALA A 212 -7.08 -14.64 48.04
C ALA A 212 -7.12 -13.66 46.87
N GLY A 213 -6.65 -12.41 47.08
CA GLY A 213 -6.50 -11.45 45.99
C GLY A 213 -5.48 -11.90 44.93
N ASN A 214 -4.40 -12.58 45.36
CA ASN A 214 -3.41 -13.12 44.44
C ASN A 214 -3.94 -14.30 43.62
N ALA A 215 -4.75 -15.18 44.22
CA ALA A 215 -5.40 -16.29 43.52
C ALA A 215 -6.40 -15.75 42.48
N GLN A 216 -7.20 -14.77 42.89
CA GLN A 216 -8.16 -14.11 42.01
C GLN A 216 -7.49 -13.37 40.84
N TYR A 217 -6.29 -12.81 41.05
CA TYR A 217 -5.46 -12.27 39.97
C TYR A 217 -5.08 -13.35 38.94
N TRP A 218 -4.65 -14.53 39.38
CA TRP A 218 -4.27 -15.61 38.45
C TRP A 218 -5.44 -16.15 37.64
N ILE A 219 -6.65 -16.16 38.21
CA ILE A 219 -7.88 -16.46 37.46
C ILE A 219 -8.06 -15.44 36.33
N GLY A 220 -7.96 -14.14 36.63
CA GLY A 220 -8.04 -13.08 35.62
C GLY A 220 -6.96 -13.18 34.54
N GLU A 221 -5.73 -13.54 34.94
CA GLU A 221 -4.61 -13.73 34.02
C GLU A 221 -4.83 -14.94 33.09
N ALA A 222 -5.43 -16.04 33.60
CA ALA A 222 -5.78 -17.20 32.79
C ALA A 222 -6.80 -16.84 31.69
N PHE A 223 -7.84 -16.09 32.02
CA PHE A 223 -8.81 -15.57 31.05
C PHE A 223 -8.17 -14.58 30.07
N PHE A 224 -7.28 -13.71 30.54
CA PHE A 224 -6.55 -12.77 29.71
C PHE A 224 -5.70 -13.49 28.64
N LEU A 225 -5.01 -14.57 29.03
CA LEU A 225 -4.22 -15.41 28.11
C LEU A 225 -5.10 -16.15 27.09
N HIS A 226 -6.32 -16.53 27.47
CA HIS A 226 -7.32 -17.10 26.55
C HIS A 226 -7.98 -16.05 25.64
N ARG A 227 -7.58 -14.78 25.75
CA ARG A 227 -8.17 -13.64 25.03
C ARG A 227 -9.63 -13.38 25.38
N ASP A 228 -10.14 -13.97 26.46
CA ASP A 228 -11.44 -13.59 27.04
C ASP A 228 -11.25 -12.37 27.92
N PHE A 229 -11.09 -11.22 27.27
CA PHE A 229 -10.85 -9.96 27.96
C PHE A 229 -12.06 -9.46 28.75
N GLN A 230 -13.28 -9.89 28.39
CA GLN A 230 -14.49 -9.53 29.13
C GLN A 230 -14.48 -10.19 30.49
N GLN A 231 -14.22 -11.51 30.54
CA GLN A 231 -14.13 -12.23 31.79
C GLN A 231 -12.90 -11.81 32.60
N ALA A 232 -11.75 -11.58 31.95
CA ALA A 232 -10.55 -11.09 32.63
C ALA A 232 -10.80 -9.78 33.39
N VAL A 233 -11.54 -8.83 32.80
CA VAL A 233 -11.93 -7.58 33.49
C VAL A 233 -12.75 -7.87 34.75
N VAL A 234 -13.70 -8.80 34.69
CA VAL A 234 -14.53 -9.18 35.85
C VAL A 234 -13.65 -9.74 36.97
N GLU A 235 -12.77 -10.69 36.65
CA GLU A 235 -11.93 -11.36 37.64
C GLU A 235 -10.85 -10.43 38.21
N PHE A 236 -10.26 -9.54 37.41
CA PHE A 236 -9.33 -8.52 37.92
C PHE A 236 -10.01 -7.52 38.87
N ARG A 237 -11.27 -7.14 38.60
CA ARG A 237 -12.02 -6.29 39.54
C ARG A 237 -12.28 -7.00 40.86
N LYS A 238 -12.66 -8.29 40.82
CA LYS A 238 -12.78 -9.10 42.05
C LYS A 238 -11.46 -9.18 42.82
N ALA A 239 -10.32 -9.27 42.12
CA ALA A 239 -9.00 -9.30 42.77
C ALA A 239 -8.72 -8.00 43.54
N LEU A 240 -9.09 -6.84 42.97
CA LEU A 240 -9.01 -5.54 43.64
C LEU A 240 -10.01 -5.42 44.79
N ASP A 241 -11.19 -6.00 44.69
CA ASP A 241 -12.19 -6.01 45.76
C ASP A 241 -11.72 -6.86 46.96
N LEU A 242 -11.04 -7.99 46.70
CA LEU A 242 -10.47 -8.85 47.73
C LEU A 242 -9.22 -8.27 48.38
N ALA A 243 -8.35 -7.64 47.60
CA ALA A 243 -7.11 -7.04 48.07
C ALA A 243 -6.84 -5.69 47.38
N PRO A 244 -7.44 -4.59 47.85
CA PRO A 244 -7.26 -3.26 47.22
C PRO A 244 -5.82 -2.74 47.28
N ARG A 245 -5.07 -3.14 48.30
CA ARG A 245 -3.65 -2.78 48.54
C ARG A 245 -2.76 -4.01 48.76
N GLY A 246 -3.14 -5.13 48.16
CA GLY A 246 -2.33 -6.34 48.16
C GLY A 246 -1.06 -6.20 47.32
N GLU A 247 -0.14 -7.13 47.50
CA GLU A 247 1.14 -7.16 46.78
C GLU A 247 0.95 -7.13 45.26
N LYS A 248 -0.08 -7.81 44.74
CA LYS A 248 -0.40 -7.85 43.30
C LYS A 248 -1.32 -6.73 42.81
N SER A 249 -1.85 -5.86 43.66
CA SER A 249 -2.76 -4.80 43.22
C SER A 249 -2.18 -3.91 42.12
N PRO A 250 -0.88 -3.53 42.12
CA PRO A 250 -0.29 -2.79 41.01
C PRO A 250 -0.36 -3.55 39.68
N ASP A 251 -0.04 -4.85 39.69
CA ASP A 251 -0.08 -5.70 38.51
C ASP A 251 -1.50 -5.96 38.02
N VAL A 252 -2.45 -6.12 38.95
CA VAL A 252 -3.89 -6.26 38.64
C VAL A 252 -4.38 -5.02 37.91
N LEU A 253 -4.08 -3.81 38.40
CA LEU A 253 -4.48 -2.57 37.74
C LEU A 253 -3.83 -2.44 36.35
N LEU A 254 -2.56 -2.80 36.22
CA LEU A 254 -1.89 -2.78 34.91
C LEU A 254 -2.58 -3.72 33.91
N ARG A 255 -2.85 -4.97 34.33
CA ARG A 255 -3.53 -5.98 33.52
C ARG A 255 -4.97 -5.62 33.20
N LEU A 256 -5.70 -5.03 34.16
CA LEU A 256 -7.06 -4.54 33.96
C LEU A 256 -7.10 -3.45 32.88
N GLY A 257 -6.17 -2.49 32.90
CA GLY A 257 -6.07 -1.49 31.85
C GLY A 257 -5.70 -2.09 30.48
N GLN A 258 -4.82 -3.09 30.45
CA GLN A 258 -4.50 -3.83 29.22
C GLN A 258 -5.73 -4.57 28.66
N ALA A 259 -6.54 -5.19 29.53
CA ALA A 259 -7.77 -5.85 29.13
C ALA A 259 -8.79 -4.86 28.56
N TYR A 260 -8.96 -3.69 29.18
CA TYR A 260 -9.80 -2.63 28.62
C TYR A 260 -9.31 -2.12 27.26
N ARG A 261 -7.99 -1.97 27.07
CA ARG A 261 -7.42 -1.61 25.76
C ARG A 261 -7.71 -2.68 24.71
N ALA A 262 -7.57 -3.96 25.07
CA ALA A 262 -7.87 -5.08 24.18
C ALA A 262 -9.36 -5.12 23.78
N LEU A 263 -10.25 -4.74 24.70
CA LEU A 263 -11.69 -4.56 24.46
C LEU A 263 -12.05 -3.29 23.67
N LYS A 264 -11.07 -2.55 23.14
CA LYS A 264 -11.28 -1.28 22.42
C LYS A 264 -12.01 -0.24 23.28
N ARG A 265 -11.74 -0.23 24.59
CA ARG A 265 -12.21 0.77 25.56
C ARG A 265 -11.03 1.57 26.14
N PRO A 266 -10.35 2.40 25.31
CA PRO A 266 -9.14 3.11 25.74
C PRO A 266 -9.38 4.06 26.92
N GLU A 267 -10.59 4.59 27.05
CA GLU A 267 -10.90 5.59 28.09
C GLU A 267 -10.92 4.94 29.47
N ARG A 268 -11.51 3.75 29.56
CA ARG A 268 -11.46 2.90 30.75
C ARG A 268 -10.04 2.44 31.06
N ALA A 269 -9.26 2.08 30.04
CA ALA A 269 -7.85 1.70 30.23
C ALA A 269 -7.05 2.84 30.84
N ARG A 270 -7.26 4.06 30.34
CA ARG A 270 -6.62 5.27 30.84
C ARG A 270 -7.00 5.57 32.29
N GLU A 271 -8.29 5.54 32.64
CA GLU A 271 -8.76 5.73 34.02
C GLU A 271 -8.06 4.78 35.00
N VAL A 272 -7.97 3.50 34.65
CA VAL A 272 -7.34 2.47 35.49
C VAL A 272 -5.84 2.68 35.61
N TRP A 273 -5.15 3.04 34.53
CA TRP A 273 -3.72 3.33 34.58
C TRP A 273 -3.42 4.62 35.33
N GLU A 274 -4.26 5.65 35.21
CA GLU A 274 -4.15 6.85 36.03
C GLU A 274 -4.37 6.54 37.52
N GLN A 275 -5.31 5.65 37.84
CA GLN A 275 -5.46 5.14 39.21
C GLN A 275 -4.19 4.43 39.69
N LEU A 276 -3.62 3.53 38.88
CA LEU A 276 -2.35 2.86 39.20
C LEU A 276 -1.21 3.84 39.49
N LEU A 277 -1.11 4.93 38.72
CA LEU A 277 -0.10 5.97 38.95
C LEU A 277 -0.33 6.77 40.23
N ARG A 278 -1.59 6.96 40.65
CA ARG A 278 -1.93 7.62 41.92
C ARG A 278 -1.68 6.71 43.12
N ASP A 279 -2.14 5.46 43.04
CA ASP A 279 -2.18 4.55 44.18
C ASP A 279 -0.82 3.84 44.40
N PHE A 280 -0.07 3.55 43.32
CA PHE A 280 1.20 2.82 43.38
C PHE A 280 2.31 3.46 42.51
N PRO A 281 2.67 4.73 42.75
CA PRO A 281 3.54 5.53 41.86
C PRO A 281 4.94 4.95 41.63
N MET A 282 5.47 4.17 42.58
CA MET A 282 6.83 3.62 42.54
C MET A 282 6.88 2.16 42.04
N SER A 283 5.73 1.57 41.71
CA SER A 283 5.67 0.18 41.23
C SER A 283 6.22 0.05 39.81
N GLU A 284 6.74 -1.15 39.50
CA GLU A 284 7.09 -1.53 38.12
C GLU A 284 5.88 -1.38 37.19
N ALA A 285 4.71 -1.79 37.68
CA ALA A 285 3.45 -1.65 36.98
C ALA A 285 3.15 -0.18 36.62
N ALA A 286 3.36 0.76 37.54
CA ALA A 286 3.22 2.18 37.26
C ALA A 286 4.20 2.67 36.19
N ARG A 287 5.46 2.21 36.20
CA ARG A 287 6.41 2.55 35.13
C ARG A 287 5.90 2.10 33.75
N ARG A 288 5.39 0.88 33.65
CA ARG A 288 4.79 0.32 32.42
C ARG A 288 3.53 1.08 31.99
N ALA A 289 2.68 1.45 32.95
CA ALA A 289 1.47 2.23 32.69
C ALA A 289 1.78 3.63 32.11
N ARG A 290 2.84 4.30 32.58
CA ARG A 290 3.29 5.59 31.99
C ARG A 290 3.67 5.47 30.51
N VAL A 291 4.28 4.34 30.12
CA VAL A 291 4.62 4.08 28.71
C VAL A 291 3.34 3.85 27.92
N ALA A 292 2.45 2.98 28.39
CA ALA A 292 1.19 2.67 27.71
C ALA A 292 0.27 3.90 27.52
N LEU A 293 0.24 4.82 28.49
CA LEU A 293 -0.50 6.08 28.40
C LEU A 293 0.06 7.06 27.37
N ARG A 294 1.37 7.01 27.09
CA ARG A 294 2.01 7.83 26.06
C ARG A 294 1.76 7.27 24.66
N GLU A 295 1.86 5.96 24.50
CA GLU A 295 1.56 5.27 23.22
C GLU A 295 0.11 5.47 22.78
N GLY A 296 -0.84 5.47 23.73
CA GLY A 296 -2.25 5.75 23.43
C GLY A 296 -2.57 7.21 23.09
N ARG A 297 -1.58 8.12 23.18
CA ARG A 297 -1.73 9.56 22.92
C ARG A 297 -1.26 9.98 21.53
N ASP A 298 -0.91 9.02 20.66
CA ASP A 298 -0.35 9.33 19.34
C ASP A 298 -1.41 10.04 18.47
N PRO A 299 -1.18 11.29 18.00
CA PRO A 299 -2.18 12.20 17.42
C PRO A 299 -2.65 11.83 16.00
N GLY A 300 -2.54 10.56 15.60
CA GLY A 300 -2.95 10.05 14.29
C GLY A 300 -4.35 9.40 14.25
N ALA A 301 -5.02 9.25 15.39
CA ALA A 301 -6.34 8.58 15.47
C ALA A 301 -7.54 9.54 15.40
N ASP A 302 -7.30 10.86 15.39
CA ASP A 302 -8.31 11.93 15.35
C ASP A 302 -8.32 12.69 14.00
N LYS A 303 -7.83 12.07 12.93
CA LYS A 303 -7.94 12.57 11.55
C LYS A 303 -8.67 11.58 10.68
#